data_AF-A0A378WX15-F1
#
_entry.id   AF-A0A378WX15-F1
#
_cell.length_a   1.000
_cell.length_b   1.000
_cell.length_c   1.000
_cell.angle_alpha   90.00
_cell.angle_beta   90.00
_cell.angle_gamma   90.00
#
_symmetry.space_group_name_H-M   'P 1'
#
loop_
_entity.id
_entity.type
_entity.pdbx_description
1 polymer ?
#
loop_
_entity_poly.entity_id
_entity_poly.type
_entity_poly.pdbx_seq_one_letter_code
_entity_poly.pdbx_strand_id
1 'polypeptide(L)'
;MYIPCSELRRTPLERFDQDLAWHRDDQWFFAAGACRILAYEFIEVHRGRFTVVGLWPRTAADPSHVFVCDGSWAFDHSGWTPVAELLEVSRAAEPDADYYQRPIAMDLDEFCARHWHRSPAEFAQDPPATRPRLHRAIPATKDTVMEHTARCRWQTS
;
A
#
# COMPACT_ATOMS: atom_id res chain seq x y z
N MET A 1 8.16 4.23 -13.10
CA MET A 1 9.23 3.63 -12.28
C MET A 1 8.77 3.74 -10.83
N TYR A 2 8.65 2.60 -10.17
CA TYR A 2 8.24 2.52 -8.77
C TYR A 2 9.28 3.12 -7.82
N ILE A 3 8.81 3.79 -6.76
CA ILE A 3 9.66 4.25 -5.64
C ILE A 3 9.21 3.46 -4.41
N PRO A 4 10.08 2.69 -3.74
CA PRO A 4 9.67 1.90 -2.59
C PRO A 4 9.46 2.79 -1.35
N CYS A 5 8.50 2.40 -0.50
CA CYS A 5 8.16 3.16 0.72
C CYS A 5 9.35 3.37 1.66
N SER A 6 10.36 2.49 1.61
CA SER A 6 11.59 2.59 2.40
C SER A 6 12.39 3.86 2.13
N GLU A 7 12.35 4.38 0.90
CA GLU A 7 13.03 5.60 0.48
C GLU A 7 12.28 6.87 0.92
N LEU A 8 10.99 6.74 1.24
CA LEU A 8 10.10 7.85 1.58
C LEU A 8 9.77 7.91 3.08
N ARG A 9 10.56 7.23 3.91
CA ARG A 9 10.33 7.16 5.36
C ARG A 9 10.37 8.54 6.02
N ARG A 10 9.54 8.68 7.05
CA ARG A 10 9.63 9.81 7.98
C ARG A 10 10.94 9.76 8.77
N THR A 11 11.58 10.92 8.87
CA THR A 11 12.65 11.20 9.83
C THR A 11 12.14 11.06 11.27
N PRO A 12 13.03 10.96 12.28
CA PRO A 12 12.62 10.93 13.68
C PRO A 12 11.75 12.14 14.10
N LEU A 13 12.08 13.33 13.61
CA LEU A 13 11.32 14.56 13.90
C LEU A 13 9.89 14.46 13.33
N GLU A 14 9.74 14.02 12.09
CA GLU A 14 8.41 13.85 11.46
C GLU A 14 7.60 12.69 12.06
N ARG A 15 8.23 11.73 12.74
CA ARG A 15 7.48 10.71 13.48
C ARG A 15 6.84 11.30 14.74
N PHE A 16 7.57 12.21 15.40
CA PHE A 16 7.16 12.90 16.62
C PHE A 16 6.16 14.02 16.33
N ASP A 17 6.42 14.85 15.33
CA ASP A 17 5.61 16.01 14.96
C ASP A 17 4.62 15.65 13.84
N GLN A 18 3.34 15.52 14.20
CA GLN A 18 2.27 15.20 13.25
C GLN A 18 2.01 16.32 12.25
N ASP A 19 2.15 17.59 12.64
CA ASP A 19 1.92 18.71 11.74
C ASP A 19 3.01 18.75 10.67
N LEU A 20 4.26 18.47 11.05
CA LEU A 20 5.35 18.35 10.08
C LEU A 20 5.11 17.19 9.10
N ALA A 21 4.69 16.03 9.60
CA ALA A 21 4.33 14.90 8.74
C ALA A 21 3.13 15.22 7.83
N TRP A 22 2.17 16.00 8.33
CA TRP A 22 0.99 16.42 7.59
C TRP A 22 1.34 17.33 6.42
N HIS A 23 2.35 18.19 6.53
CA HIS A 23 2.71 19.10 5.44
C HIS A 23 3.61 18.47 4.36
N ARG A 24 3.85 17.16 4.41
CA ARG A 24 4.55 16.42 3.34
C ARG A 24 3.69 16.30 2.08
N ASP A 25 4.36 16.24 0.93
CA ASP A 25 3.75 15.90 -0.36
C ASP A 25 2.91 14.61 -0.26
N ASP A 26 1.82 14.53 -1.02
CA ASP A 26 0.87 13.41 -0.96
C ASP A 26 1.56 12.04 -1.11
N GLN A 27 2.43 11.90 -2.11
CA GLN A 27 3.17 10.66 -2.32
C GLN A 27 4.00 10.27 -1.09
N TRP A 28 4.66 11.25 -0.47
CA TRP A 28 5.52 11.05 0.71
C TRP A 28 4.70 10.78 1.97
N PHE A 29 3.55 11.43 2.11
CA PHE A 29 2.62 11.23 3.21
C PHE A 29 2.03 9.80 3.17
N PHE A 30 1.53 9.36 2.02
CA PHE A 30 0.97 8.02 1.86
C PHE A 30 2.03 6.93 2.00
N ALA A 31 3.21 7.09 1.38
CA ALA A 31 4.30 6.13 1.51
C ALA A 31 4.80 5.97 2.95
N ALA A 32 4.74 7.02 3.77
CA ALA A 32 5.33 7.04 5.10
C ALA A 32 4.38 6.66 6.25
N GLY A 33 3.35 5.88 5.94
CA GLY A 33 2.47 5.27 6.94
C GLY A 33 0.99 5.60 6.80
N ALA A 34 0.56 6.29 5.75
CA ALA A 34 -0.86 6.46 5.42
C ALA A 34 -1.37 5.56 4.27
N CYS A 35 -0.51 4.69 3.71
CA CYS A 35 -0.81 3.81 2.57
C CYS A 35 -2.04 2.92 2.76
N ARG A 36 -2.26 2.37 3.96
CA ARG A 36 -3.50 1.66 4.32
C ARG A 36 -4.76 2.49 4.18
N ILE A 37 -4.77 3.78 4.54
CA ILE A 37 -5.97 4.61 4.34
C ILE A 37 -6.27 4.69 2.85
N LEU A 38 -5.25 4.97 2.03
CA LEU A 38 -5.41 4.98 0.59
C LEU A 38 -5.94 3.66 0.02
N ALA A 39 -5.40 2.53 0.50
CA ALA A 39 -5.83 1.20 0.06
C ALA A 39 -7.29 0.91 0.42
N TYR A 40 -7.71 1.23 1.64
CA TYR A 40 -9.08 1.01 2.10
C TYR A 40 -10.08 1.96 1.44
N GLU A 41 -9.76 3.24 1.28
CA GLU A 41 -10.57 4.18 0.49
C GLU A 41 -10.76 3.68 -0.95
N PHE A 42 -9.72 3.09 -1.54
CA PHE A 42 -9.81 2.56 -2.89
C PHE A 42 -10.79 1.39 -2.99
N ILE A 43 -10.70 0.40 -2.09
CA ILE A 43 -11.58 -0.78 -2.13
C ILE A 43 -13.02 -0.46 -1.75
N GLU A 44 -13.26 0.59 -0.97
CA GLU A 44 -14.61 1.09 -0.67
C GLU A 44 -15.36 1.53 -1.94
N VAL A 45 -14.63 2.15 -2.89
CA VAL A 45 -15.17 2.57 -4.19
C VAL A 45 -15.18 1.42 -5.21
N HIS A 46 -14.22 0.49 -5.16
CA HIS A 46 -13.99 -0.55 -6.18
C HIS A 46 -14.19 -1.97 -5.65
N ARG A 47 -15.28 -2.18 -4.88
CA ARG A 47 -15.57 -3.46 -4.20
C ARG A 47 -15.57 -4.65 -5.17
N GLY A 48 -14.96 -5.75 -4.75
CA GLY A 48 -15.03 -7.06 -5.44
C GLY A 48 -14.05 -7.28 -6.60
N ARG A 49 -13.30 -6.26 -7.04
CA ARG A 49 -12.29 -6.40 -8.10
C ARG A 49 -10.85 -6.47 -7.58
N PHE A 50 -10.58 -5.83 -6.44
CA PHE A 50 -9.24 -5.68 -5.89
C PHE A 50 -9.17 -6.26 -4.48
N THR A 51 -7.97 -6.67 -4.08
CA THR A 51 -7.67 -7.18 -2.73
C THR A 51 -6.68 -6.25 -2.05
N VAL A 52 -6.89 -5.96 -0.77
CA VAL A 52 -5.89 -5.28 0.07
C VAL A 52 -4.79 -6.27 0.40
N VAL A 53 -3.55 -5.89 0.12
CA VAL A 53 -2.36 -6.73 0.28
C VAL A 53 -1.35 -5.96 1.09
N GLY A 54 -0.75 -6.63 2.08
CA GLY A 54 0.42 -6.09 2.78
C GLY A 54 1.71 -6.67 2.21
N LEU A 55 2.79 -5.92 2.39
CA LEU A 55 4.16 -6.35 2.17
C LEU A 55 4.82 -6.51 3.55
N TRP A 56 5.26 -7.72 3.88
CA TRP A 56 5.88 -8.05 5.17
C TRP A 56 7.36 -8.35 4.99
N PRO A 57 8.23 -7.73 5.80
CA PRO A 57 9.57 -8.28 6.04
C PRO A 57 9.45 -9.69 6.64
N ARG A 58 10.31 -10.63 6.25
CA ARG A 58 10.27 -12.02 6.76
C ARG A 58 10.29 -12.12 8.28
N THR A 59 11.02 -11.23 8.94
CA THR A 59 11.26 -11.27 10.39
C THR A 59 10.32 -10.35 11.19
N ALA A 60 9.40 -9.65 10.53
CA ALA A 60 8.51 -8.68 11.18
C ALA A 60 7.08 -9.22 11.32
N ALA A 61 6.42 -8.88 12.44
CA ALA A 61 5.02 -9.20 12.66
C ALA A 61 4.07 -8.29 11.86
N ASP A 62 4.50 -7.05 11.63
CA ASP A 62 3.71 -5.98 11.02
C ASP A 62 4.15 -5.73 9.56
N PRO A 63 3.21 -5.38 8.67
CA PRO A 63 3.56 -5.04 7.29
C PRO A 63 4.32 -3.72 7.24
N SER A 64 5.30 -3.64 6.33
CA SER A 64 6.00 -2.38 6.03
C SER A 64 5.19 -1.48 5.09
N HIS A 65 4.32 -2.07 4.26
CA HIS A 65 3.52 -1.38 3.27
C HIS A 65 2.18 -2.08 3.04
N VAL A 66 1.16 -1.31 2.64
CA VAL A 66 -0.18 -1.79 2.28
C VAL A 66 -0.58 -1.17 0.94
N PHE A 67 -1.00 -2.00 0.02
CA PHE A 67 -1.45 -1.62 -1.31
C PHE A 67 -2.68 -2.43 -1.72
N VAL A 68 -3.30 -2.11 -2.85
CA VAL A 68 -4.37 -2.93 -3.44
C VAL A 68 -3.89 -3.56 -4.74
N CYS A 69 -4.33 -4.77 -5.05
CA CYS A 69 -4.00 -5.37 -6.34
C CYS A 69 -5.10 -6.28 -6.90
N ASP A 70 -5.05 -6.51 -8.21
CA ASP A 70 -5.89 -7.49 -8.93
C ASP A 70 -5.13 -8.77 -9.31
N GLY A 71 -3.92 -8.94 -8.77
CA GLY A 71 -2.98 -10.01 -9.10
C GLY A 71 -1.95 -9.66 -10.18
N SER A 72 -2.19 -8.62 -10.99
CA SER A 72 -1.24 -8.14 -12.01
C SER A 72 -0.75 -6.72 -11.73
N TRP A 73 -1.66 -5.84 -11.37
CA TRP A 73 -1.38 -4.43 -11.07
C TRP A 73 -1.61 -4.12 -9.61
N ALA A 74 -0.66 -3.40 -9.03
CA ALA A 74 -0.74 -2.80 -7.71
C ALA A 74 -1.11 -1.32 -7.82
N PHE A 75 -1.87 -0.83 -6.86
CA PHE A 75 -2.14 0.59 -6.66
C PHE A 75 -1.76 1.01 -5.25
N ASP A 76 -0.92 2.04 -5.16
CA ASP A 76 -0.47 2.66 -3.92
C ASP A 76 -0.09 4.13 -4.14
N HIS A 77 0.77 4.70 -3.27
CA HIS A 77 1.27 6.07 -3.38
C HIS A 77 1.96 6.40 -4.70
N SER A 78 2.46 5.41 -5.45
CA SER A 78 3.08 5.58 -6.76
C SER A 78 2.06 5.51 -7.91
N GLY A 79 0.77 5.36 -7.60
CA GLY A 79 -0.26 5.07 -8.58
C GLY A 79 -0.20 3.61 -9.02
N TRP A 80 -0.37 3.35 -10.32
CA TRP A 80 -0.41 2.00 -10.87
C TRP A 80 0.98 1.48 -11.25
N THR A 81 1.36 0.35 -10.67
CA THR A 81 2.63 -0.34 -10.92
C THR A 81 2.37 -1.84 -11.09
N PRO A 82 3.05 -2.56 -12.00
CA PRO A 82 2.98 -4.02 -12.02
C PRO A 82 3.39 -4.59 -10.66
N VAL A 83 2.66 -5.58 -10.13
CA VAL A 83 2.98 -6.21 -8.84
C VAL A 83 4.41 -6.75 -8.82
N ALA A 84 4.87 -7.31 -9.95
CA ALA A 84 6.23 -7.79 -10.09
C ALA A 84 7.30 -6.69 -9.92
N GLU A 85 7.10 -5.52 -10.54
CA GLU A 85 8.00 -4.37 -10.40
C GLU A 85 8.02 -3.87 -8.96
N LEU A 86 6.85 -3.73 -8.32
CA LEU A 86 6.76 -3.31 -6.90
C LEU A 86 7.57 -4.24 -6.00
N LEU A 87 7.42 -5.56 -6.16
CA LEU A 87 8.12 -6.56 -5.34
C LEU A 87 9.63 -6.58 -5.61
N GLU A 88 10.03 -6.51 -6.88
CA GLU A 88 11.44 -6.48 -7.29
C GLU A 88 12.15 -5.27 -6.71
N VAL A 89 11.61 -4.06 -6.93
CA VAL A 89 12.21 -2.82 -6.47
C VAL A 89 12.22 -2.72 -4.95
N SER A 90 11.15 -3.16 -4.27
CA SER A 90 11.13 -3.17 -2.79
C SER A 90 12.18 -4.10 -2.19
N ARG A 91 12.38 -5.30 -2.77
CA ARG A 91 13.43 -6.24 -2.35
C ARG A 91 14.82 -5.72 -2.65
N ALA A 92 15.01 -5.05 -3.80
CA ALA A 92 16.30 -4.45 -4.15
C ALA A 92 16.69 -3.32 -3.18
N ALA A 93 15.71 -2.52 -2.74
CA ALA A 93 15.94 -1.43 -1.79
C ALA A 93 16.27 -1.92 -0.37
N GLU A 94 15.70 -3.07 0.04
CA GLU A 94 16.00 -3.67 1.35
C GLU A 94 16.20 -5.19 1.23
N PRO A 95 17.37 -5.64 0.76
CA PRO A 95 17.63 -7.06 0.47
C PRO A 95 17.49 -7.96 1.70
N ASP A 96 17.85 -7.45 2.87
CA ASP A 96 17.81 -8.20 4.14
C ASP A 96 16.39 -8.39 4.68
N ALA A 97 15.42 -7.60 4.22
CA ALA A 97 14.04 -7.70 4.67
C ALA A 97 13.34 -8.96 4.13
N ASP A 98 13.83 -9.52 3.03
CA ASP A 98 13.24 -10.66 2.30
C ASP A 98 11.70 -10.57 2.20
N TYR A 99 11.25 -9.50 1.57
CA TYR A 99 9.85 -9.14 1.50
C TYR A 99 8.98 -10.22 0.86
N TYR A 100 7.83 -10.50 1.49
CA TYR A 100 6.77 -11.33 0.96
C TYR A 100 5.41 -10.63 1.10
N GLN A 101 4.46 -10.96 0.22
CA GLN A 101 3.13 -10.35 0.21
C GLN A 101 2.05 -11.31 0.71
N ARG A 102 1.01 -10.78 1.35
CA ARG A 102 -0.15 -11.56 1.84
C ARG A 102 -1.45 -10.72 1.80
N PRO A 103 -2.61 -11.33 1.55
CA PRO A 103 -3.89 -10.62 1.66
C PRO A 103 -4.18 -10.19 3.08
N ILE A 104 -4.79 -9.03 3.22
CA ILE A 104 -5.33 -8.56 4.49
C ILE A 104 -6.83 -8.86 4.47
N ALA A 105 -7.28 -9.71 5.39
CA ALA A 105 -8.66 -10.19 5.49
C ALA A 105 -9.39 -9.61 6.72
N MET A 106 -9.08 -8.36 7.05
CA MET A 106 -9.68 -7.59 8.15
C MET A 106 -10.04 -6.18 7.66
N ASP A 107 -10.90 -5.47 8.38
CA ASP A 107 -11.22 -4.08 8.05
C ASP A 107 -10.11 -3.10 8.47
N LEU A 108 -10.28 -1.82 8.13
CA LEU A 108 -9.26 -0.79 8.39
C LEU A 108 -9.04 -0.57 9.89
N ASP A 109 -10.10 -0.61 10.69
CA ASP A 109 -10.03 -0.31 12.12
C ASP A 109 -9.33 -1.46 12.85
N GLU A 110 -9.70 -2.71 12.56
CA GLU A 110 -9.01 -3.90 13.06
C GLU A 110 -7.54 -3.91 12.62
N PHE A 111 -7.27 -3.59 11.35
CA PHE A 111 -5.90 -3.52 10.84
C PHE A 111 -5.07 -2.48 11.58
N CYS A 112 -5.61 -1.28 11.78
CA CYS A 112 -4.92 -0.20 12.49
C CYS A 112 -4.60 -0.59 13.93
N ALA A 113 -5.58 -1.14 14.64
CA ALA A 113 -5.41 -1.57 16.02
C ALA A 113 -4.39 -2.71 16.15
N ARG A 114 -4.45 -3.72 15.26
CA ARG A 114 -3.58 -4.90 15.31
C ARG A 114 -2.11 -4.57 15.00
N HIS A 115 -1.88 -3.65 14.07
CA HIS A 115 -0.54 -3.32 13.54
C HIS A 115 -0.02 -1.96 14.02
N TRP A 116 -0.61 -1.42 15.10
CA TRP A 116 -0.16 -0.18 15.74
C TRP A 116 -0.09 1.02 14.79
N HIS A 117 -1.01 1.07 13.82
CA HIS A 117 -1.13 2.21 12.93
C HIS A 117 -2.18 3.18 13.47
N ARG A 118 -1.95 4.47 13.25
CA ARG A 118 -2.96 5.51 13.47
C ARG A 118 -4.21 5.22 12.63
N SER A 119 -5.37 5.14 13.26
CA SER A 119 -6.67 5.23 12.58
C SER A 119 -6.80 6.57 11.85
N PRO A 120 -7.74 6.72 10.89
CA PRO A 120 -8.00 8.00 10.22
C PRO A 120 -8.22 9.16 11.20
N ALA A 121 -8.92 8.91 12.32
CA ALA A 121 -9.24 9.92 13.33
C ALA A 121 -8.03 10.38 14.15
N GLU A 122 -6.90 9.67 14.11
CA GLU A 122 -5.67 10.01 14.84
C GLU A 122 -4.68 10.85 14.01
N PHE A 123 -5.05 11.22 12.78
CA PHE A 123 -4.30 12.20 11.97
C PHE A 123 -4.72 13.63 12.32
N ALA A 124 -3.82 14.58 12.08
CA ALA A 124 -4.06 16.01 12.31
C ALA A 124 -5.30 16.54 11.56
N GLN A 125 -5.59 16.00 10.38
CA GLN A 125 -6.84 16.23 9.65
C GLN A 125 -7.26 14.94 8.93
N ASP A 126 -8.47 14.94 8.38
CA ASP A 126 -9.04 13.79 7.68
C ASP A 126 -8.36 13.57 6.31
N PRO A 127 -7.54 12.50 6.12
CA PRO A 127 -6.78 12.33 4.89
C PRO A 127 -7.64 12.13 3.62
N PRO A 128 -8.68 11.28 3.62
CA PRO A 128 -9.59 11.14 2.48
C PRO A 128 -10.24 12.46 2.03
N ALA A 129 -10.76 13.28 2.96
CA ALA A 129 -11.43 14.53 2.62
C ALA A 129 -10.48 15.61 2.09
N THR A 130 -9.22 15.62 2.52
CA THR A 130 -8.26 16.68 2.20
C THR A 130 -7.30 16.33 1.07
N ARG A 131 -7.15 15.05 0.73
CA ARG A 131 -6.24 14.54 -0.31
C ARG A 131 -6.97 13.64 -1.34
N PRO A 132 -7.94 14.16 -2.11
CA PRO A 132 -8.80 13.39 -3.03
C PRO A 132 -8.08 12.90 -4.30
N ARG A 133 -6.75 12.86 -4.33
CA ARG A 133 -5.96 12.67 -5.55
C ARG A 133 -5.13 11.42 -5.51
N LEU A 134 -5.77 10.28 -5.69
CA LEU A 134 -5.10 9.10 -6.25
C LEU A 134 -6.04 8.21 -7.09
N HIS A 135 -7.35 8.49 -7.18
CA HIS A 135 -8.33 7.65 -7.90
C HIS A 135 -8.23 7.64 -9.44
N ARG A 136 -7.16 8.16 -10.04
CA ARG A 136 -7.13 8.40 -11.49
C ARG A 136 -6.79 7.13 -12.28
N ALA A 137 -7.84 6.62 -12.94
CA ALA A 137 -7.87 5.66 -14.03
C ALA A 137 -7.19 4.31 -13.74
N ILE A 138 -8.00 3.26 -13.56
CA ILE A 138 -7.55 1.87 -13.70
C ILE A 138 -6.85 1.76 -15.06
N PRO A 139 -5.61 1.25 -15.15
CA PRO A 139 -4.96 1.03 -16.44
C PRO A 139 -5.89 0.15 -17.28
N ALA A 140 -6.19 0.59 -18.50
CA ALA A 140 -6.95 -0.24 -19.43
C ALA A 140 -6.24 -1.59 -19.51
N THR A 141 -6.92 -2.64 -19.07
CA THR A 141 -6.45 -4.01 -19.27
C THR A 141 -6.16 -4.13 -20.75
N LYS A 142 -4.94 -4.53 -21.13
CA LYS A 142 -4.71 -5.04 -22.47
C LYS A 142 -5.46 -6.36 -22.56
N ASP A 143 -6.77 -6.28 -22.82
CA ASP A 143 -7.53 -7.38 -23.38
C ASP A 143 -7.05 -7.58 -24.81
N THR A 144 -5.89 -8.21 -24.96
CA THR A 144 -5.56 -8.96 -26.17
C THR A 144 -4.64 -10.10 -25.77
N VAL A 145 -5.19 -11.31 -25.89
CA VAL A 145 -4.56 -12.63 -25.91
C VAL A 145 -4.54 -13.41 -24.57
N MET A 146 -5.54 -14.31 -24.48
CA MET A 146 -5.58 -15.62 -23.80
C MET A 146 -6.05 -15.69 -22.34
N GLU A 147 -7.35 -15.98 -22.21
CA GLU A 147 -7.88 -17.16 -21.49
C GLU A 147 -6.81 -18.07 -20.84
N HIS A 148 -6.64 -17.95 -19.52
CA HIS A 148 -6.81 -19.05 -18.55
C HIS A 148 -6.44 -18.58 -17.14
N THR A 149 -7.42 -18.68 -16.25
CA THR A 149 -7.31 -18.96 -14.80
C THR A 149 -5.89 -19.14 -14.24
N ALA A 150 -5.32 -18.07 -13.68
CA ALA A 150 -4.30 -18.16 -12.66
C ALA A 150 -4.87 -17.61 -11.35
N ARG A 151 -5.55 -18.48 -10.59
CA ARG A 151 -5.74 -18.24 -9.15
C ARG A 151 -4.36 -17.94 -8.55
N CYS A 152 -4.28 -16.84 -7.81
CA CYS A 152 -3.17 -16.47 -6.94
C CYS A 152 -2.58 -17.74 -6.29
N ARG A 153 -1.42 -18.21 -6.76
CA ARG A 153 -0.67 -19.26 -6.06
C ARG A 153 0.02 -18.57 -4.90
N TRP A 154 -0.66 -18.59 -3.75
CA TRP A 154 -0.06 -18.25 -2.47
C TRP A 154 1.14 -19.18 -2.25
N GLN A 155 2.35 -18.65 -2.23
CA GLN A 155 3.50 -19.40 -1.75
C GLN A 155 3.40 -19.47 -0.22
N THR A 156 2.75 -20.52 0.28
CA THR A 156 2.92 -20.96 1.66
C THR A 156 4.25 -21.69 1.71
N SER A 157 5.26 -21.09 2.34
CA SER A 157 6.40 -21.81 2.91
C SER A 157 6.17 -21.95 4.41
#